data_AF-A0AAE0K327-F1
#
_entry.id   AF-A0AAE0K327-F1
#
_cell.length_a   1.000
_cell.length_b   1.000
_cell.length_c   1.000
_cell.angle_alpha   90.00
_cell.angle_beta   90.00
_cell.angle_gamma   90.00
#
_symmetry.space_group_name_H-M   'P 1'
#
loop_
_entity.id
_entity.type
_entity.pdbx_description
1 polymer ?
#
loop_
_entity_poly.entity_id
_entity_poly.type
_entity_poly.pdbx_seq_one_letter_code
_entity_poly.pdbx_strand_id
1 'polypeptide(L)'
;MLQLVELAHLLGKVPRRAWRWLIRIVLLMLFVPLLLQWLVAYVVGSDARILPPQLLNAKNLLIVTAHPDDECLFFAPSILGVLDRNKRVTGALLVMSTGNNYGIGEMRKHELLGSCKALGIHDQRCVALDNPALQDNPTIWWDTALIEDIVDTHVRKWDVDAIITFDEGGVSGHINHRAVSAAVSHYAATNPKAPVAYTLTTTALPRKYTVLGDLPLTALPFFWRILSALSFPTSTASPRDGVRALVANTWHRYLRTRDAFAQHPSQYTWDRHLYMIVSRYVWFNDLKRIPRQMEQ
;
A
#
# COMPACT_ATOMS: atom_id res chain seq x y z
N MET A 1 19.24 -6.61 39.03
CA MET A 1 18.40 -6.67 40.25
C MET A 1 18.04 -5.28 40.79
N LEU A 2 18.99 -4.36 40.98
CA LEU A 2 18.70 -3.00 41.49
C LEU A 2 17.67 -2.21 40.65
N GLN A 3 17.79 -2.21 39.32
CA GLN A 3 16.87 -1.48 38.43
C GLN A 3 15.41 -1.96 38.52
N LEU A 4 15.18 -3.25 38.77
CA LEU A 4 13.83 -3.81 38.90
C LEU A 4 13.20 -3.44 40.25
N VAL A 5 14.01 -3.33 41.31
CA VAL A 5 13.57 -2.89 42.64
C VAL A 5 13.25 -1.39 42.64
N GLU A 6 14.07 -0.56 41.98
CA GLU A 6 13.77 0.85 41.77
C GLU A 6 12.49 1.07 40.95
N LEU A 7 12.32 0.30 39.87
CA LEU A 7 11.11 0.37 39.05
C LEU A 7 9.86 -0.04 39.87
N ALA A 8 9.95 -1.11 40.65
CA ALA A 8 8.86 -1.54 41.53
C ALA A 8 8.54 -0.50 42.62
N HIS A 9 9.57 0.16 43.18
CA HIS A 9 9.40 1.20 44.17
C HIS A 9 8.79 2.49 43.57
N LEU A 10 9.15 2.85 42.34
CA LEU A 10 8.54 3.94 41.57
C LEU A 10 7.09 3.64 41.20
N LEU A 11 6.80 2.41 40.73
CA LEU A 11 5.45 1.95 40.38
C LEU A 11 4.52 1.87 41.60
N GLY A 12 5.06 1.58 42.78
CA GLY A 12 4.33 1.58 44.07
C GLY A 12 3.94 2.98 44.57
N LYS A 13 4.61 4.04 44.10
CA LYS A 13 4.28 5.45 44.43
C LYS A 13 3.17 6.03 43.56
N VAL A 14 2.77 5.34 42.47
CA VAL A 14 1.71 5.79 41.57
C VAL A 14 0.35 5.62 42.25
N PRO A 15 -0.48 6.68 42.39
CA PRO A 15 -1.78 6.57 43.04
C PRO A 15 -2.68 5.54 42.36
N ARG A 16 -3.48 4.78 43.12
CA ARG A 16 -4.47 3.83 42.56
C ARG A 16 -5.42 4.45 41.52
N ARG A 17 -5.68 5.76 41.62
CA ARG A 17 -6.45 6.51 40.62
C ARG A 17 -5.68 6.66 39.30
N ALA A 18 -4.39 6.95 39.34
CA ALA A 18 -3.54 7.08 38.16
C ALA A 18 -3.36 5.71 37.46
N TRP A 19 -3.19 4.63 38.22
CA TRP A 19 -3.18 3.26 37.67
C TRP A 19 -4.47 2.91 36.91
N ARG A 20 -5.64 3.27 37.44
CA ARG A 20 -6.92 3.06 36.75
C ARG A 20 -6.98 3.82 35.42
N TRP A 21 -6.46 5.05 35.35
CA TRP A 21 -6.39 5.81 34.10
C TRP A 21 -5.38 5.22 33.12
N LEU A 22 -4.19 4.83 33.58
CA LEU A 22 -3.18 4.16 32.75
C LEU A 22 -3.75 2.90 32.09
N ILE A 23 -4.41 2.04 32.87
CA ILE A 23 -5.04 0.82 32.34
C ILE A 23 -6.10 1.17 31.29
N ARG A 24 -6.96 2.16 31.56
CA ARG A 24 -7.98 2.60 30.59
C ARG A 24 -7.36 3.12 29.29
N ILE A 25 -6.30 3.91 29.38
CA ILE A 25 -5.59 4.45 28.21
C ILE A 25 -4.98 3.30 27.41
N VAL A 26 -4.31 2.35 28.06
CA VAL A 26 -3.74 1.16 27.39
C VAL A 26 -4.83 0.33 26.70
N LEU A 27 -5.94 0.06 27.39
CA LEU A 27 -7.06 -0.67 26.80
C LEU A 27 -7.63 0.06 25.59
N LEU A 28 -7.79 1.38 25.63
CA LEU A 28 -8.23 2.17 24.49
C LEU A 28 -7.21 2.17 23.35
N MET A 29 -5.91 2.28 23.64
CA MET A 29 -4.85 2.21 22.62
C MET A 29 -4.81 0.86 21.90
N LEU A 30 -5.21 -0.24 22.55
CA LEU A 30 -5.32 -1.56 21.92
C LEU A 30 -6.67 -1.74 21.21
N PHE A 31 -7.76 -1.30 21.82
CA PHE A 31 -9.11 -1.51 21.30
C PHE A 31 -9.42 -0.66 20.08
N VAL A 32 -9.05 0.63 20.08
CA VAL A 32 -9.40 1.56 19.00
C VAL A 32 -8.82 1.13 17.64
N PRO A 33 -7.53 0.75 17.51
CA PRO A 33 -7.00 0.20 16.27
C PRO A 33 -7.73 -1.05 15.79
N LEU A 34 -8.07 -1.98 16.69
CA LEU A 34 -8.77 -3.22 16.34
C LEU A 34 -10.19 -2.93 15.85
N LEU A 35 -10.91 -2.04 16.55
CA LEU A 35 -12.24 -1.60 16.14
C LEU A 35 -12.20 -0.90 14.78
N LEU A 36 -11.26 0.02 14.57
CA LEU A 36 -11.09 0.70 13.29
C LEU A 36 -10.72 -0.27 12.17
N GLN A 37 -9.82 -1.24 12.44
CA GLN A 37 -9.46 -2.27 11.48
C GLN A 37 -10.70 -3.08 11.10
N TRP A 38 -11.51 -3.49 12.07
CA TRP A 38 -12.74 -4.23 11.81
C TRP A 38 -13.74 -3.39 11.00
N LEU A 39 -13.98 -2.14 11.39
CA LEU A 39 -14.88 -1.22 10.70
C LEU A 39 -14.45 -1.00 9.24
N VAL A 40 -13.19 -0.65 9.00
CA VAL A 40 -12.69 -0.33 7.66
C VAL A 40 -12.54 -1.59 6.79
N ALA A 41 -12.07 -2.71 7.34
CA ALA A 41 -11.85 -3.91 6.55
C ALA A 41 -13.15 -4.64 6.19
N TYR A 42 -14.16 -4.64 7.07
CA TYR A 42 -15.36 -5.48 6.93
C TYR A 42 -16.66 -4.72 6.79
N VAL A 43 -16.78 -3.49 7.32
CA VAL A 43 -18.07 -2.77 7.37
C VAL A 43 -18.15 -1.67 6.32
N VAL A 44 -17.27 -0.66 6.41
CA VAL A 44 -17.35 0.56 5.58
C VAL A 44 -16.36 0.57 4.41
N GLY A 45 -15.51 -0.44 4.30
CA GLY A 45 -14.42 -0.44 3.34
C GLY A 45 -14.87 -0.19 1.90
N SER A 46 -16.02 -0.73 1.51
CA SER A 46 -16.59 -0.62 0.15
C SER A 46 -17.38 0.66 -0.10
N ASP A 47 -17.52 1.53 0.90
CA ASP A 47 -18.18 2.83 0.72
C ASP A 47 -17.33 3.73 -0.18
N ALA A 48 -17.98 4.45 -1.10
CA ALA A 48 -17.31 5.32 -2.05
C ALA A 48 -16.55 6.49 -1.39
N ARG A 49 -16.88 6.82 -0.13
CA ARG A 49 -16.14 7.79 0.67
C ARG A 49 -14.98 7.15 1.44
N ILE A 50 -14.68 5.87 1.27
CA ILE A 50 -13.50 5.23 1.89
C ILE A 50 -12.55 4.75 0.80
N LEU A 51 -13.09 4.05 -0.21
CA LEU A 51 -12.40 3.71 -1.44
C LEU A 51 -13.11 4.44 -2.60
N PRO A 52 -12.47 5.41 -3.27
CA PRO A 52 -13.15 6.26 -4.23
C PRO A 52 -13.68 5.48 -5.46
N PRO A 53 -14.74 5.96 -6.12
CA PRO A 53 -15.35 5.30 -7.29
C PRO A 53 -14.35 4.96 -8.40
N GLN A 54 -13.33 5.80 -8.57
CA GLN A 54 -12.24 5.60 -9.52
C GLN A 54 -11.49 4.28 -9.33
N LEU A 55 -11.39 3.80 -8.08
CA LEU A 55 -10.78 2.51 -7.75
C LEU A 55 -11.82 1.40 -7.62
N LEU A 56 -13.00 1.69 -7.06
CA LEU A 56 -14.09 0.70 -6.93
C LEU A 56 -14.62 0.20 -8.28
N ASN A 57 -14.72 1.11 -9.25
CA ASN A 57 -15.34 0.88 -10.55
C ASN A 57 -14.32 0.81 -11.70
N ALA A 58 -13.02 0.83 -11.38
CA ALA A 58 -11.96 0.58 -12.38
C ALA A 58 -12.25 -0.74 -13.10
N LYS A 59 -12.04 -0.79 -14.42
CA LYS A 59 -12.08 -2.03 -15.20
C LYS A 59 -10.69 -2.65 -15.29
N ASN A 60 -9.66 -1.80 -15.35
CA ASN A 60 -8.29 -2.18 -15.64
C ASN A 60 -7.34 -1.41 -14.69
N LEU A 61 -7.00 -2.04 -13.57
CA LEU A 61 -6.11 -1.47 -12.57
C LEU A 61 -4.65 -1.83 -12.89
N LEU A 62 -3.78 -0.83 -13.00
CA LEU A 62 -2.34 -1.02 -13.11
C LEU A 62 -1.63 -0.65 -11.80
N ILE A 63 -0.75 -1.53 -11.35
CA ILE A 63 0.18 -1.27 -10.27
C ILE A 63 1.57 -1.13 -10.87
N VAL A 64 2.26 -0.05 -10.54
CA VAL A 64 3.61 0.23 -11.02
C VAL A 64 4.57 0.20 -9.84
N THR A 65 5.58 -0.68 -9.91
CA THR A 65 6.57 -0.89 -8.84
C THR A 65 7.99 -0.93 -9.40
N ALA A 66 8.99 -0.93 -8.52
CA ALA A 66 10.39 -0.91 -8.94
C ALA A 66 10.98 -2.31 -9.04
N HIS A 67 10.73 -3.16 -8.03
CA HIS A 67 11.34 -4.49 -7.90
C HIS A 67 10.30 -5.58 -7.61
N PRO A 68 10.60 -6.85 -7.93
CA PRO A 68 9.77 -7.98 -7.53
C PRO A 68 9.81 -8.10 -6.01
N ASP A 69 8.65 -8.19 -5.34
CA ASP A 69 8.37 -8.18 -3.88
C ASP A 69 7.61 -6.93 -3.40
N ASP A 70 7.80 -5.79 -4.06
CA ASP A 70 7.16 -4.52 -3.73
C ASP A 70 5.63 -4.68 -3.68
N GLU A 71 5.08 -5.48 -4.60
CA GLU A 71 3.64 -5.71 -4.73
C GLU A 71 3.03 -6.34 -3.47
N CYS A 72 3.76 -7.25 -2.82
CA CYS A 72 3.28 -7.95 -1.63
C CYS A 72 3.73 -7.32 -0.33
N LEU A 73 4.90 -6.66 -0.31
CA LEU A 73 5.39 -5.93 0.86
C LEU A 73 4.62 -4.63 1.10
N PHE A 74 4.27 -3.89 0.04
CA PHE A 74 3.74 -2.53 0.18
C PHE A 74 2.30 -2.39 -0.31
N PHE A 75 1.96 -3.02 -1.43
CA PHE A 75 0.72 -2.72 -2.16
C PHE A 75 -0.38 -3.77 -1.99
N ALA A 76 -0.14 -4.88 -1.30
CA ALA A 76 -1.12 -5.96 -1.20
C ALA A 76 -2.50 -5.49 -0.67
N PRO A 77 -2.60 -4.63 0.37
CA PRO A 77 -3.90 -4.10 0.77
C PRO A 77 -4.59 -3.31 -0.34
N SER A 78 -3.88 -2.45 -1.07
CA SER A 78 -4.43 -1.71 -2.21
C SER A 78 -4.87 -2.62 -3.37
N ILE A 79 -4.04 -3.59 -3.75
CA ILE A 79 -4.33 -4.55 -4.82
C ILE A 79 -5.56 -5.39 -4.46
N LEU A 80 -5.53 -6.07 -3.31
CA LEU A 80 -6.62 -6.93 -2.88
C LEU A 80 -7.87 -6.12 -2.52
N GLY A 81 -7.71 -4.90 -2.02
CA GLY A 81 -8.80 -3.98 -1.74
C GLY A 81 -9.64 -3.64 -2.97
N VAL A 82 -9.09 -3.73 -4.17
CA VAL A 82 -9.82 -3.55 -5.43
C VAL A 82 -10.19 -4.92 -6.03
N LEU A 83 -9.20 -5.75 -6.35
CA LEU A 83 -9.38 -6.99 -7.13
C LEU A 83 -10.16 -8.06 -6.37
N ASP A 84 -10.02 -8.12 -5.05
CA ASP A 84 -10.78 -9.10 -4.26
C ASP A 84 -12.25 -8.70 -4.10
N ARG A 85 -12.55 -7.41 -4.10
CA ARG A 85 -13.90 -6.87 -3.92
C ARG A 85 -14.75 -6.95 -5.18
N ASN A 86 -14.14 -6.71 -6.34
CA ASN A 86 -14.85 -6.71 -7.61
C ASN A 86 -14.09 -7.58 -8.62
N LYS A 87 -14.56 -8.82 -8.81
CA LYS A 87 -13.94 -9.81 -9.70
C LYS A 87 -14.03 -9.46 -11.19
N ARG A 88 -14.71 -8.36 -11.54
CA ARG A 88 -14.75 -7.82 -12.91
C ARG A 88 -13.56 -6.91 -13.21
N VAL A 89 -12.85 -6.44 -12.19
CA VAL A 89 -11.63 -5.63 -12.38
C VAL A 89 -10.50 -6.56 -12.78
N THR A 90 -9.82 -6.22 -13.87
CA THR A 90 -8.61 -6.92 -14.30
C THR A 90 -7.39 -6.16 -13.78
N GLY A 91 -6.61 -6.80 -12.92
CA GLY A 91 -5.36 -6.25 -12.41
C GLY A 91 -4.19 -6.44 -13.38
N ALA A 92 -3.22 -5.53 -13.31
CA ALA A 92 -1.94 -5.62 -13.97
C ALA A 92 -0.83 -5.16 -13.02
N LEU A 93 0.35 -5.77 -13.12
CA LEU A 93 1.56 -5.37 -12.41
C LEU A 93 2.67 -5.12 -13.42
N LEU A 94 3.26 -3.94 -13.35
CA LEU A 94 4.42 -3.53 -14.11
C LEU A 94 5.57 -3.21 -13.14
N VAL A 95 6.62 -4.00 -13.20
CA VAL A 95 7.82 -3.87 -12.38
C VAL A 95 8.97 -3.40 -13.26
N MET A 96 9.58 -2.27 -12.91
CA MET A 96 10.57 -1.60 -13.77
C MET A 96 11.90 -2.35 -13.90
N SER A 97 12.21 -3.21 -12.93
CA SER A 97 13.42 -4.02 -12.93
C SER A 97 13.12 -5.45 -12.49
N THR A 98 13.89 -6.41 -12.97
CA THR A 98 13.89 -7.79 -12.44
C THR A 98 14.57 -7.90 -11.08
N GLY A 99 15.15 -6.81 -10.55
CA GLY A 99 15.87 -6.85 -9.28
C GLY A 99 17.18 -7.64 -9.38
N ASN A 100 17.86 -7.56 -10.52
CA ASN A 100 19.01 -8.39 -10.88
C ASN A 100 20.34 -7.95 -10.25
N ASN A 101 20.33 -7.14 -9.20
CA ASN A 101 21.55 -6.61 -8.57
C ASN A 101 22.49 -7.73 -8.03
N TYR A 102 21.94 -8.92 -7.76
CA TYR A 102 22.70 -10.11 -7.33
C TYR A 102 22.81 -11.21 -8.42
N GLY A 103 22.44 -10.93 -9.67
CA GLY A 103 22.48 -11.90 -10.76
C GLY A 103 21.37 -12.96 -10.76
N ILE A 104 20.28 -12.74 -10.00
CA ILE A 104 19.15 -13.66 -9.84
C ILE A 104 17.82 -13.14 -10.42
N GLY A 105 17.86 -12.18 -11.34
CA GLY A 105 16.68 -11.51 -11.90
C GLY A 105 15.69 -12.45 -12.59
N GLU A 106 16.17 -13.44 -13.35
CA GLU A 106 15.31 -14.43 -14.01
C GLU A 106 14.57 -15.32 -12.99
N MET A 107 15.21 -15.67 -11.87
CA MET A 107 14.55 -16.38 -10.77
C MET A 107 13.44 -15.50 -10.17
N ARG A 108 13.75 -14.25 -9.84
CA ARG A 108 12.79 -13.29 -9.26
C ARG A 108 11.61 -12.99 -10.19
N LYS A 109 11.82 -13.02 -11.50
CA LYS A 109 10.76 -12.89 -12.50
C LYS A 109 9.78 -14.08 -12.44
N HIS A 110 10.27 -15.30 -12.25
CA HIS A 110 9.41 -16.48 -12.06
C HIS A 110 8.66 -16.43 -10.72
N GLU A 111 9.35 -16.03 -9.64
CA GLU A 111 8.76 -15.84 -8.31
C GLU A 111 7.61 -14.81 -8.34
N LEU A 112 7.81 -13.70 -9.06
CA LEU A 112 6.83 -12.65 -9.25
C LEU A 112 5.52 -13.16 -9.86
N LEU A 113 5.58 -14.06 -10.85
CA LEU A 113 4.37 -14.63 -11.47
C LEU A 113 3.52 -15.38 -10.43
N GLY A 114 4.17 -16.14 -9.54
CA GLY A 114 3.50 -16.78 -8.41
C GLY A 114 2.82 -15.75 -7.50
N SER A 115 3.54 -14.68 -7.13
CA SER A 115 3.00 -13.61 -6.29
C SER A 115 1.80 -12.91 -6.95
N CYS A 116 1.90 -12.56 -8.24
CA CYS A 116 0.82 -12.01 -9.04
C CYS A 116 -0.42 -12.90 -9.00
N LYS A 117 -0.27 -14.21 -9.22
CA LYS A 117 -1.37 -15.17 -9.13
C LYS A 117 -2.02 -15.18 -7.75
N ALA A 118 -1.22 -15.19 -6.67
CA ALA A 118 -1.73 -15.13 -5.30
C ALA A 118 -2.51 -13.83 -5.02
N LEU A 119 -2.12 -12.72 -5.64
CA LEU A 119 -2.82 -11.42 -5.58
C LEU A 119 -4.02 -11.31 -6.54
N GLY A 120 -4.20 -12.28 -7.45
CA GLY A 120 -5.31 -12.31 -8.40
C GLY A 120 -5.03 -11.52 -9.69
N ILE A 121 -3.76 -11.34 -10.03
CA ILE A 121 -3.29 -10.73 -11.27
C ILE A 121 -2.93 -11.85 -12.24
N HIS A 122 -3.43 -11.77 -13.47
CA HIS A 122 -3.13 -12.74 -14.51
C HIS A 122 -1.70 -12.60 -15.02
N ASP A 123 -1.04 -13.73 -15.29
CA ASP A 123 0.36 -13.80 -15.75
C ASP A 123 0.61 -12.93 -17.00
N GLN A 124 -0.36 -12.83 -17.92
CA GLN A 124 -0.23 -12.02 -19.15
C GLN A 124 -0.18 -10.50 -18.88
N ARG A 125 -0.54 -10.07 -17.66
CA ARG A 125 -0.52 -8.68 -17.19
C ARG A 125 0.42 -8.52 -15.98
N CYS A 126 1.32 -9.46 -15.75
CA CYS A 126 2.35 -9.39 -14.72
C CYS A 126 3.73 -9.39 -15.39
N VAL A 127 4.40 -8.23 -15.41
CA VAL A 127 5.64 -8.04 -16.16
C VAL A 127 6.71 -7.44 -15.26
N ALA A 128 7.87 -8.10 -15.20
CA ALA A 128 9.12 -7.48 -14.75
C ALA A 128 10.04 -7.23 -15.94
N LEU A 129 10.49 -5.99 -16.08
CA LEU A 129 11.34 -5.55 -17.17
C LEU A 129 12.80 -5.82 -16.86
N ASP A 130 13.54 -6.29 -17.87
CA ASP A 130 14.99 -6.38 -17.82
C ASP A 130 15.59 -5.35 -18.79
N ASN A 131 15.48 -4.07 -18.42
CA ASN A 131 16.01 -2.97 -19.20
C ASN A 131 17.40 -2.59 -18.66
N PRO A 132 18.45 -2.54 -19.50
CA PRO A 132 19.80 -2.15 -19.06
C PRO A 132 19.88 -0.77 -18.38
N ALA A 133 18.98 0.16 -18.71
CA ALA A 133 18.92 1.49 -18.11
C ALA A 133 18.15 1.54 -16.77
N LEU A 134 17.40 0.49 -16.42
CA LEU A 134 16.56 0.39 -15.23
C LEU A 134 16.98 -0.80 -14.33
N GLN A 135 18.29 -1.08 -14.27
CA GLN A 135 18.80 -2.12 -13.39
C GLN A 135 18.71 -1.67 -11.93
N ASP A 136 18.38 -2.60 -11.04
CA ASP A 136 18.32 -2.35 -9.60
C ASP A 136 19.67 -1.85 -9.09
N ASN A 137 19.64 -0.66 -8.49
CA ASN A 137 20.81 0.02 -7.98
C ASN A 137 20.34 1.05 -6.94
N PRO A 138 20.73 0.92 -5.66
CA PRO A 138 20.24 1.81 -4.60
C PRO A 138 20.84 3.22 -4.66
N THR A 139 21.74 3.51 -5.61
CA THR A 139 22.45 4.79 -5.72
C THR A 139 22.19 5.54 -7.02
N ILE A 140 21.58 4.90 -8.02
CA ILE A 140 21.35 5.50 -9.34
C ILE A 140 19.90 5.93 -9.47
N TRP A 141 19.67 7.17 -9.89
CA TRP A 141 18.34 7.64 -10.26
C TRP A 141 18.01 7.18 -11.68
N TRP A 142 16.89 6.47 -11.86
CA TRP A 142 16.43 6.04 -13.18
C TRP A 142 15.84 7.18 -14.02
N ASP A 143 16.01 7.10 -15.33
CA ASP A 143 15.46 8.07 -16.28
C ASP A 143 13.93 8.09 -16.23
N THR A 144 13.36 9.24 -15.87
CA THR A 144 11.91 9.41 -15.74
C THR A 144 11.21 9.34 -17.10
N ALA A 145 11.80 9.90 -18.16
CA ALA A 145 11.18 9.91 -19.48
C ALA A 145 11.03 8.49 -20.04
N LEU A 146 12.04 7.64 -19.80
CA LEU A 146 11.99 6.22 -20.16
C LEU A 146 10.89 5.48 -19.39
N ILE A 147 10.77 5.70 -18.08
CA ILE A 147 9.70 5.08 -17.27
C ILE A 147 8.32 5.55 -17.77
N GLU A 148 8.16 6.82 -18.13
CA GLU A 148 6.91 7.35 -18.67
C GLU A 148 6.50 6.70 -19.99
N ASP A 149 7.44 6.54 -20.93
CA ASP A 149 7.18 5.86 -22.22
C ASP A 149 6.77 4.40 -22.02
N ILE A 150 7.46 3.70 -21.12
CA ILE A 150 7.13 2.33 -20.72
C ILE A 150 5.73 2.25 -20.10
N VAL A 151 5.40 3.15 -19.18
CA VAL A 151 4.08 3.21 -18.54
C VAL A 151 2.99 3.52 -19.57
N ASP A 152 3.19 4.50 -20.44
CA ASP A 152 2.21 4.86 -21.49
C ASP A 152 1.93 3.68 -22.43
N THR A 153 2.99 2.98 -22.84
CA THR A 153 2.90 1.78 -23.67
C THR A 153 2.01 0.71 -23.00
N HIS A 154 2.22 0.45 -21.71
CA HIS A 154 1.45 -0.55 -20.98
C HIS A 154 0.02 -0.09 -20.64
N VAL A 155 -0.18 1.21 -20.38
CA VAL A 155 -1.50 1.82 -20.21
C VAL A 155 -2.35 1.58 -21.46
N ARG A 156 -1.81 1.86 -22.65
CA ARG A 156 -2.53 1.62 -23.92
C ARG A 156 -2.73 0.13 -24.20
N LYS A 157 -1.69 -0.68 -24.02
CA LYS A 157 -1.73 -2.14 -24.26
C LYS A 157 -2.81 -2.84 -23.44
N TRP A 158 -3.02 -2.37 -22.21
CA TRP A 158 -3.89 -3.03 -21.24
C TRP A 158 -5.17 -2.24 -20.92
N ASP A 159 -5.46 -1.20 -21.71
CA ASP A 159 -6.64 -0.31 -21.58
C ASP A 159 -6.85 0.16 -20.13
N VAL A 160 -5.76 0.58 -19.48
CA VAL A 160 -5.73 0.92 -18.05
C VAL A 160 -6.59 2.15 -17.79
N ASP A 161 -7.42 2.10 -16.74
CA ASP A 161 -8.26 3.22 -16.31
C ASP A 161 -7.99 3.70 -14.88
N ALA A 162 -7.16 2.99 -14.11
CA ALA A 162 -6.60 3.46 -12.83
C ALA A 162 -5.17 2.96 -12.59
N ILE A 163 -4.33 3.81 -11.97
CA ILE A 163 -2.93 3.49 -11.62
C ILE A 163 -2.73 3.62 -10.10
N ILE A 164 -1.96 2.69 -9.51
CA ILE A 164 -1.42 2.79 -8.14
C ILE A 164 0.10 2.67 -8.18
N THR A 165 0.81 3.55 -7.48
CA THR A 165 2.29 3.58 -7.45
C THR A 165 2.82 4.15 -6.11
N PHE A 166 4.13 4.32 -6.00
CA PHE A 166 4.79 4.98 -4.87
C PHE A 166 4.52 6.50 -4.82
N ASP A 167 4.55 7.07 -3.62
CA ASP A 167 4.70 8.51 -3.44
C ASP A 167 6.19 8.94 -3.45
N GLU A 168 6.45 10.22 -3.25
CA GLU A 168 7.79 10.83 -3.30
C GLU A 168 8.79 10.25 -2.29
N GLY A 169 8.29 9.57 -1.25
CA GLY A 169 9.08 8.91 -0.23
C GLY A 169 9.46 7.47 -0.57
N GLY A 170 8.82 6.85 -1.57
CA GLY A 170 9.17 5.50 -2.03
C GLY A 170 9.00 4.40 -0.98
N VAL A 171 8.16 4.62 0.04
CA VAL A 171 7.95 3.82 1.26
C VAL A 171 9.19 3.74 2.17
N SER A 172 10.33 3.30 1.64
CA SER A 172 11.60 3.11 2.37
C SER A 172 12.64 4.19 2.07
N GLY A 173 12.40 5.07 1.10
CA GLY A 173 13.37 6.03 0.59
C GLY A 173 14.27 5.50 -0.53
N HIS A 174 14.06 4.26 -1.00
CA HIS A 174 14.85 3.66 -2.07
C HIS A 174 14.77 4.52 -3.35
N ILE A 175 15.93 4.80 -3.95
CA ILE A 175 16.03 5.75 -5.07
C ILE A 175 15.19 5.33 -6.28
N ASN A 176 15.18 4.03 -6.62
CA ASN A 176 14.35 3.49 -7.70
C ASN A 176 12.84 3.67 -7.46
N HIS A 177 12.38 3.53 -6.21
CA HIS A 177 10.95 3.71 -5.89
C HIS A 177 10.56 5.18 -6.09
N ARG A 178 11.45 6.10 -5.70
CA ARG A 178 11.27 7.53 -5.88
C ARG A 178 11.33 7.94 -7.36
N ALA A 179 12.18 7.30 -8.16
CA ALA A 179 12.23 7.51 -9.61
C ALA A 179 10.93 7.05 -10.29
N VAL A 180 10.41 5.87 -9.91
CA VAL A 180 9.08 5.39 -10.36
C VAL A 180 7.98 6.38 -9.95
N SER A 181 8.01 6.87 -8.71
CA SER A 181 7.03 7.86 -8.24
C SER A 181 7.08 9.15 -9.06
N ALA A 182 8.28 9.69 -9.30
CA ALA A 182 8.47 10.92 -10.06
C ALA A 182 7.94 10.79 -11.49
N ALA A 183 8.30 9.71 -12.18
CA ALA A 183 7.85 9.44 -13.55
C ALA A 183 6.33 9.27 -13.65
N VAL A 184 5.74 8.40 -12.83
CA VAL A 184 4.29 8.14 -12.87
C VAL A 184 3.49 9.37 -12.44
N SER A 185 4.00 10.15 -11.47
CA SER A 185 3.36 11.40 -11.07
C SER A 185 3.40 12.45 -12.17
N HIS A 186 4.53 12.61 -12.85
CA HIS A 186 4.67 13.51 -13.98
C HIS A 186 3.76 13.09 -15.14
N TYR A 187 3.77 11.80 -15.51
CA TYR A 187 2.87 11.22 -16.51
C TYR A 187 1.40 11.51 -16.21
N ALA A 188 0.94 11.18 -15.00
CA ALA A 188 -0.46 11.35 -14.61
C ALA A 188 -0.88 12.83 -14.52
N ALA A 189 0.05 13.73 -14.19
CA ALA A 189 -0.24 15.14 -14.04
C ALA A 189 -0.29 15.90 -15.38
N THR A 190 0.56 15.51 -16.34
CA THR A 190 0.80 16.26 -17.59
C THR A 190 0.10 15.65 -18.81
N ASN A 191 -0.06 14.33 -18.87
CA ASN A 191 -0.67 13.67 -20.02
C ASN A 191 -2.21 13.69 -19.90
N PRO A 192 -2.94 14.35 -20.83
CA PRO A 192 -4.41 14.43 -20.76
C PRO A 192 -5.11 13.07 -20.82
N LYS A 193 -4.47 12.08 -21.46
CA LYS A 193 -4.98 10.71 -21.63
C LYS A 193 -4.56 9.77 -20.50
N ALA A 194 -3.72 10.23 -19.56
CA ALA A 194 -3.30 9.37 -18.46
C ALA A 194 -4.50 8.96 -17.59
N PRO A 195 -4.57 7.69 -17.15
CA PRO A 195 -5.56 7.24 -16.20
C PRO A 195 -5.48 8.00 -14.87
N VAL A 196 -6.52 7.89 -14.05
CA VAL A 196 -6.44 8.44 -12.69
C VAL A 196 -5.40 7.65 -11.88
N ALA A 197 -4.47 8.36 -11.25
CA ALA A 197 -3.39 7.75 -10.51
C ALA A 197 -3.47 8.07 -9.01
N TYR A 198 -3.08 7.09 -8.20
CA TYR A 198 -2.99 7.19 -6.75
C TYR A 198 -1.59 6.76 -6.29
N THR A 199 -1.05 7.47 -5.30
CA THR A 199 0.22 7.11 -4.66
C THR A 199 -0.03 6.51 -3.29
N LEU A 200 0.78 5.52 -2.92
CA LEU A 200 0.85 4.96 -1.57
C LEU A 200 1.63 5.89 -0.65
N THR A 201 1.00 6.35 0.44
CA THR A 201 1.62 7.29 1.38
C THR A 201 2.82 6.64 2.10
N THR A 202 3.98 7.27 2.03
CA THR A 202 5.16 6.98 2.85
C THR A 202 4.97 7.52 4.26
N THR A 203 5.29 6.68 5.25
CA THR A 203 5.17 7.01 6.67
C THR A 203 6.51 6.89 7.39
N ALA A 204 6.67 7.69 8.45
CA ALA A 204 7.87 7.64 9.29
C ALA A 204 8.06 6.25 9.92
N LEU A 205 9.32 5.84 10.10
CA LEU A 205 9.69 4.50 10.59
C LEU A 205 8.96 4.04 11.86
N PRO A 206 8.75 4.89 12.90
CA PRO A 206 8.02 4.45 14.09
C PRO A 206 6.57 4.08 13.79
N ARG A 207 5.92 4.81 12.87
CA ARG A 207 4.53 4.53 12.45
C ARG A 207 4.47 3.26 11.59
N LYS A 208 5.48 3.04 10.74
CA LYS A 208 5.59 1.91 9.84
C LYS A 208 5.48 0.55 10.55
N TYR A 209 6.11 0.39 11.72
CA TYR A 209 6.24 -0.91 12.40
C TYR A 209 5.33 -1.06 13.63
N THR A 210 4.13 -0.49 13.58
CA THR A 210 3.16 -0.52 14.70
C THR A 210 2.01 -1.50 14.48
N VAL A 211 2.08 -2.37 13.47
CA VAL A 211 0.97 -3.25 13.06
C VAL A 211 -0.27 -2.39 12.72
N LEU A 212 -1.23 -2.30 13.64
CA LEU A 212 -2.45 -1.48 13.54
C LEU A 212 -2.35 -0.15 14.31
N GLY A 213 -1.33 0.05 15.14
CA GLY A 213 -1.23 1.21 16.05
C GLY A 213 -1.27 2.57 15.35
N ASP A 214 -0.84 2.64 14.10
CA ASP A 214 -0.90 3.85 13.27
C ASP A 214 -2.27 4.10 12.60
N LEU A 215 -3.18 3.12 12.62
CA LEU A 215 -4.48 3.23 11.97
C LEU A 215 -5.35 4.38 12.51
N PRO A 216 -5.44 4.63 13.84
CA PRO A 216 -6.21 5.76 14.36
C PRO A 216 -5.75 7.10 13.80
N LEU A 217 -4.43 7.34 13.75
CA LEU A 217 -3.86 8.58 13.21
C LEU A 217 -4.14 8.72 11.71
N THR A 218 -3.99 7.61 10.98
CA THR A 218 -4.24 7.54 9.54
C THR A 218 -5.72 7.73 9.19
N ALA A 219 -6.62 7.28 10.06
CA ALA A 219 -8.06 7.37 9.88
C ALA A 219 -8.64 8.75 10.24
N LEU A 220 -7.87 9.65 10.89
CA LEU A 220 -8.36 10.99 11.27
C LEU A 220 -8.98 11.78 10.10
N PRO A 221 -8.36 11.86 8.90
CA PRO A 221 -8.95 12.54 7.74
C PRO A 221 -10.21 11.86 7.21
N PHE A 222 -10.47 10.61 7.61
CA PHE A 222 -11.62 9.81 7.22
C PHE A 222 -12.71 9.77 8.29
N PHE A 223 -12.53 10.39 9.45
CA PHE A 223 -13.44 10.25 10.60
C PHE A 223 -14.91 10.49 10.23
N TRP A 224 -15.21 11.62 9.61
CA TRP A 224 -16.58 11.94 9.18
C TRP A 224 -17.07 11.03 8.05
N ARG A 225 -16.17 10.61 7.15
CA ARG A 225 -16.48 9.68 6.04
C ARG A 225 -16.87 8.31 6.58
N ILE A 226 -16.16 7.79 7.59
CA ILE A 226 -16.46 6.54 8.29
C ILE A 226 -17.80 6.65 9.02
N LEU A 227 -18.02 7.72 9.77
CA LEU A 227 -19.28 7.92 10.51
C LEU A 227 -20.47 7.97 9.55
N SER A 228 -20.36 8.74 8.46
CA SER A 228 -21.42 8.82 7.45
C SER A 228 -21.62 7.50 6.69
N ALA A 229 -20.56 6.70 6.49
CA ALA A 229 -20.66 5.36 5.89
C ALA A 229 -21.38 4.35 6.79
N LEU A 230 -21.29 4.49 8.11
CA LEU A 230 -22.03 3.64 9.04
C LEU A 230 -23.53 3.97 9.07
N SER A 231 -23.89 5.25 8.94
CA SER A 231 -25.30 5.68 8.99
C SER A 231 -25.99 5.62 7.63
N PHE A 232 -25.28 6.00 6.56
CA PHE A 232 -25.85 6.18 5.21
C PHE A 232 -24.87 5.68 4.14
N PRO A 233 -24.74 4.36 3.93
CA PRO A 233 -23.83 3.80 2.93
C PRO A 233 -24.09 4.33 1.51
N THR A 234 -23.04 4.58 0.74
CA THR A 234 -23.17 5.08 -0.63
C THR A 234 -22.16 4.43 -1.59
N SER A 235 -22.61 4.25 -2.84
CA SER A 235 -21.76 3.82 -3.95
C SER A 235 -21.23 4.99 -4.79
N THR A 236 -21.64 6.22 -4.47
CA THR A 236 -21.19 7.46 -5.11
C THR A 236 -20.55 8.38 -4.09
N ALA A 237 -19.50 9.11 -4.49
CA ALA A 237 -18.81 10.04 -3.62
C ALA A 237 -18.55 11.37 -4.32
N SER A 238 -18.41 12.44 -3.54
CA SER A 238 -18.10 13.75 -4.09
C SER A 238 -16.68 13.77 -4.67
N PRO A 239 -16.35 14.68 -5.61
CA PRO A 239 -14.99 14.81 -6.11
C PRO A 239 -13.95 15.06 -5.01
N ARG A 240 -14.32 15.74 -3.92
CA ARG A 240 -13.46 15.98 -2.76
C ARG A 240 -13.09 14.69 -2.02
N ASP A 241 -14.01 13.74 -1.95
CA ASP A 241 -13.78 12.42 -1.38
C ASP A 241 -12.84 11.57 -2.28
N GLY A 242 -12.79 11.87 -3.58
CA GLY A 242 -11.92 11.21 -4.54
C GLY A 242 -10.41 11.38 -4.30
N VAL A 243 -10.01 12.33 -3.44
CA VAL A 243 -8.60 12.70 -3.23
C VAL A 243 -7.83 11.69 -2.38
N ARG A 244 -8.51 10.99 -1.45
CA ARG A 244 -7.87 10.05 -0.53
C ARG A 244 -8.65 8.74 -0.43
N ALA A 245 -7.92 7.64 -0.40
CA ALA A 245 -8.48 6.31 -0.14
C ALA A 245 -7.88 5.72 1.14
N LEU A 246 -8.66 4.94 1.88
CA LEU A 246 -8.19 4.12 2.98
C LEU A 246 -8.62 2.67 2.74
N VAL A 247 -7.65 1.76 2.71
CA VAL A 247 -7.88 0.37 2.37
C VAL A 247 -7.29 -0.50 3.45
N ALA A 248 -8.12 -1.35 4.05
CA ALA A 248 -7.69 -2.30 5.08
C ALA A 248 -7.92 -3.73 4.63
N ASN A 249 -6.94 -4.58 4.91
CA ASN A 249 -7.01 -6.01 4.68
C ASN A 249 -7.95 -6.67 5.69
N THR A 250 -8.82 -7.54 5.17
CA THR A 250 -9.45 -8.58 6.00
C THR A 250 -8.39 -9.63 6.36
N TRP A 251 -8.73 -10.52 7.28
CA TRP A 251 -7.85 -11.64 7.62
C TRP A 251 -7.56 -12.51 6.38
N HIS A 252 -8.58 -12.77 5.56
CA HIS A 252 -8.42 -13.48 4.28
C HIS A 252 -7.41 -12.78 3.34
N ARG A 253 -7.48 -11.45 3.20
CA ARG A 253 -6.54 -10.71 2.35
C ARG A 253 -5.13 -10.63 2.94
N TYR A 254 -5.01 -10.60 4.26
CA TYR A 254 -3.71 -10.72 4.92
C TYR A 254 -3.07 -12.10 4.64
N LEU A 255 -3.84 -13.19 4.70
CA LEU A 255 -3.33 -14.51 4.32
C LEU A 255 -2.91 -14.55 2.84
N ARG A 256 -3.67 -13.95 1.92
CA ARG A 256 -3.24 -13.83 0.52
C ARG A 256 -1.97 -12.98 0.34
N THR A 257 -1.81 -11.92 1.13
CA THR A 257 -0.56 -11.14 1.20
C THR A 257 0.61 -12.02 1.64
N ARG A 258 0.39 -12.90 2.62
CA ARG A 258 1.38 -13.87 3.10
C ARG A 258 1.73 -14.90 2.03
N ASP A 259 0.73 -15.44 1.36
CA ASP A 259 0.87 -16.42 0.29
C ASP A 259 1.65 -15.83 -0.90
N ALA A 260 1.34 -14.58 -1.28
CA ALA A 260 2.04 -13.85 -2.32
C ALA A 260 3.54 -13.71 -2.03
N PHE A 261 3.90 -13.31 -0.81
CA PHE A 261 5.30 -13.21 -0.41
C PHE A 261 5.99 -14.56 -0.27
N ALA A 262 5.26 -15.62 0.09
CA ALA A 262 5.81 -16.98 0.09
C ALA A 262 6.20 -17.47 -1.31
N GLN A 263 5.74 -16.80 -2.38
CA GLN A 263 6.19 -17.08 -3.76
C GLN A 263 7.54 -16.44 -4.10
N HIS A 264 8.15 -15.67 -3.20
CA HIS A 264 9.49 -15.09 -3.35
C HIS A 264 10.53 -15.76 -2.42
N PRO A 265 10.82 -17.07 -2.57
CA PRO A 265 11.77 -17.77 -1.71
C PRO A 265 13.18 -17.18 -1.73
N SER A 266 13.66 -16.65 -2.86
CA SER A 266 14.98 -15.99 -2.96
C SER A 266 15.11 -14.71 -2.12
N GLN A 267 13.97 -14.22 -1.63
CA GLN A 267 13.79 -12.94 -0.99
C GLN A 267 13.26 -13.09 0.44
N TYR A 268 13.22 -14.31 0.96
CA TYR A 268 12.54 -14.69 2.19
C TYR A 268 13.50 -14.61 3.39
N THR A 269 13.91 -13.40 3.77
CA THR A 269 14.84 -13.15 4.89
C THR A 269 14.10 -12.86 6.20
N TRP A 270 14.76 -13.05 7.35
CA TRP A 270 14.15 -12.91 8.69
C TRP A 270 13.56 -11.51 8.95
N ASP A 271 14.21 -10.47 8.43
CA ASP A 271 13.77 -9.08 8.57
C ASP A 271 12.50 -8.83 7.75
N ARG A 272 12.38 -9.48 6.58
CA ARG A 272 11.18 -9.43 5.76
C ARG A 272 10.04 -10.24 6.34
N HIS A 273 10.31 -11.35 7.02
CA HIS A 273 9.31 -12.02 7.86
C HIS A 273 8.78 -11.13 8.97
N LEU A 274 9.68 -10.44 9.68
CA LEU A 274 9.30 -9.52 10.74
C LEU A 274 8.46 -8.37 10.16
N TYR A 275 8.92 -7.75 9.06
CA TYR A 275 8.18 -6.74 8.31
C TYR A 275 6.75 -7.19 8.03
N MET A 276 6.63 -8.44 7.62
CA MET A 276 5.39 -9.06 7.24
C MET A 276 4.38 -9.33 8.37
N ILE A 277 4.80 -9.11 9.61
CA ILE A 277 3.97 -9.14 10.81
C ILE A 277 3.74 -7.71 11.33
N VAL A 278 4.82 -6.93 11.45
CA VAL A 278 4.81 -5.65 12.18
C VAL A 278 4.55 -4.42 11.30
N SER A 279 4.72 -4.52 9.99
CA SER A 279 4.50 -3.39 9.09
C SER A 279 3.02 -3.07 8.96
N ARG A 280 2.63 -1.81 9.07
CA ARG A 280 1.26 -1.40 8.75
C ARG A 280 0.89 -1.64 7.29
N TYR A 281 1.85 -1.65 6.37
CA TYR A 281 1.61 -1.76 4.93
C TYR A 281 1.06 -3.11 4.48
N VAL A 282 1.12 -4.14 5.33
CA VAL A 282 0.47 -5.45 5.06
C VAL A 282 -0.96 -5.52 5.60
N TRP A 283 -1.33 -4.56 6.45
CA TRP A 283 -2.64 -4.49 7.10
C TRP A 283 -3.54 -3.42 6.50
N PHE A 284 -2.99 -2.24 6.19
CA PHE A 284 -3.74 -1.15 5.58
C PHE A 284 -2.85 -0.17 4.83
N ASN A 285 -3.41 0.39 3.76
CA ASN A 285 -2.82 1.43 2.94
C ASN A 285 -3.72 2.66 2.96
N ASP A 286 -3.12 3.84 3.04
CA ASP A 286 -3.78 5.08 2.65
C ASP A 286 -3.15 5.59 1.37
N LEU A 287 -4.01 6.00 0.44
CA LEU A 287 -3.61 6.44 -0.89
C LEU A 287 -4.02 7.90 -1.10
N LYS A 288 -3.25 8.61 -1.93
CA LYS A 288 -3.54 9.98 -2.34
C LYS A 288 -3.60 10.09 -3.85
N ARG A 289 -4.63 10.74 -4.38
CA ARG A 289 -4.77 11.02 -5.82
C ARG A 289 -3.67 11.98 -6.27
N ILE A 290 -3.06 11.69 -7.42
CA ILE A 290 -2.13 12.61 -8.09
C ILE A 290 -2.97 13.72 -8.75
N PRO A 291 -2.75 15.00 -8.41
CA PRO A 291 -3.48 16.11 -9.02
C PRO A 291 -3.08 16.26 -10.49
N ARG A 292 -4.04 16.56 -11.36
CA ARG A 292 -3.73 16.97 -12.74
C ARG A 292 -3.28 18.42 -12.75
N GLN A 293 -2.31 18.78 -13.58
CA GLN A 293 -1.88 20.18 -13.72
C GLN A 293 -3.02 21.08 -14.24
N MET A 294 -3.96 20.52 -15.02
CA MET A 294 -5.15 21.25 -15.50
C MET A 294 -6.23 21.47 -14.44
N GLU A 295 -6.09 20.92 -13.23
CA GLU A 295 -7.02 21.09 -12.10
C GLU A 295 -6.53 22.15 -11.08
N GLN A 296 -5.38 22.78 -11.31
CA GLN A 296 -4.80 23.88 -10.50
C GLN A 296 -4.97 25.22 -11.23
#